data_AF-A0A7S1HF87-F1
#
_entry.id   AF-A0A7S1HF87-F1
#
_cell.length_a   1.000
_cell.length_b   1.000
_cell.length_c   1.000
_cell.angle_alpha   90.00
_cell.angle_beta   90.00
_cell.angle_gamma   90.00
#
_symmetry.space_group_name_H-M   'P 1'
#
loop_
_entity.id
_entity.type
_entity.pdbx_description
1 polymer ?
#
loop_
_entity_poly.entity_id
_entity_poly.type
_entity_poly.pdbx_seq_one_letter_code
_entity_poly.pdbx_strand_id
1 'polypeptide(L)'
;QEVHLHGRQQRFRQHRRQPDPADRRAAPGLRDLHRQALMKPAQLDRRQLMLAAGLAAVGAGAQAGANPGSRALTLGTPADPQLLRIAFGSCAKQSKPQPIWAAVRAARPELFLFLGDNLYADARDADTLRQRYAEFRRVEALQSFRRDVPHLAIWDDHDFGDDDVGGEYPLKALSQQLFCDEWGEAPDS
;
A
#
# COMPACT_ATOMS: atom_id res chain seq x y z
N GLN A 1 -36.10 3.73 24.59
CA GLN A 1 -34.65 3.78 24.29
C GLN A 1 -34.51 4.46 22.94
N GLU A 2 -33.90 5.63 22.96
CA GLU A 2 -34.02 6.64 21.93
C GLU A 2 -33.13 6.31 20.73
N VAL A 3 -33.75 6.23 19.56
CA VAL A 3 -33.12 6.02 18.26
C VAL A 3 -32.95 7.40 17.65
N HIS A 4 -31.74 7.78 17.25
CA HIS A 4 -31.51 8.97 16.42
C HIS A 4 -30.62 8.61 15.24
N LEU A 5 -31.26 8.12 14.18
CA LEU A 5 -30.75 8.16 12.82
C LEU A 5 -31.11 9.52 12.24
N HIS A 6 -30.12 10.32 11.84
CA HIS A 6 -30.34 11.47 10.98
C HIS A 6 -29.42 11.39 9.77
N GLY A 7 -29.99 10.90 8.67
CA GLY A 7 -29.43 11.06 7.35
C GLY A 7 -29.44 12.53 6.93
N ARG A 8 -28.37 12.97 6.28
CA ARG A 8 -28.40 14.12 5.39
C ARG A 8 -27.62 13.77 4.13
N GLN A 9 -28.37 13.48 3.08
CA GLN A 9 -27.86 13.50 1.72
C GLN A 9 -27.51 14.94 1.36
N GLN A 10 -26.25 15.19 1.00
CA GLN A 10 -25.87 16.43 0.33
C GLN A 10 -25.86 16.18 -1.18
N ARG A 11 -26.88 16.72 -1.84
CA ARG A 11 -26.97 16.81 -3.30
C ARG A 11 -25.97 17.86 -3.77
N PHE A 12 -24.89 17.46 -4.42
CA PHE A 12 -24.04 18.38 -5.17
C PHE A 12 -24.74 18.73 -6.49
N ARG A 13 -25.34 19.93 -6.57
CA ARG A 13 -25.74 20.56 -7.82
C ARG A 13 -24.48 20.98 -8.59
N GLN A 14 -24.25 20.36 -9.73
CA GLN A 14 -23.27 20.82 -10.71
C GLN A 14 -23.78 22.10 -11.38
N HIS A 15 -23.18 23.25 -11.08
CA HIS A 15 -23.32 24.44 -11.92
C HIS A 15 -22.33 24.34 -13.08
N ARG A 16 -22.79 23.80 -14.22
CA ARG A 16 -22.13 24.00 -15.52
C ARG A 16 -22.25 25.48 -15.89
N ARG A 17 -21.14 26.22 -15.89
CA ARG A 17 -21.04 27.46 -16.67
C ARG A 17 -20.69 27.08 -18.11
N GLN A 18 -21.52 27.52 -19.05
CA GLN A 18 -21.20 27.50 -20.47
C GLN A 18 -20.17 28.61 -20.78
N PRO A 19 -19.17 28.38 -21.64
CA PRO A 19 -18.29 29.45 -22.13
C PRO A 19 -18.94 30.22 -23.29
N ASP A 20 -18.77 31.54 -23.25
CA ASP A 20 -19.23 32.55 -24.22
C ASP A 20 -18.40 32.48 -25.53
N PRO A 21 -18.98 32.58 -26.75
CA PRO A 21 -18.24 32.40 -27.99
C PRO A 21 -17.80 33.75 -28.58
N ALA A 22 -16.68 34.27 -28.09
CA ALA A 22 -16.01 35.40 -28.75
C ALA A 22 -14.53 35.50 -28.39
N ASP A 23 -13.67 34.71 -29.04
CA ASP A 23 -12.43 35.26 -29.60
C ASP A 23 -11.84 34.34 -30.67
N ARG A 24 -11.93 34.78 -31.93
CA ARG A 24 -11.12 34.27 -33.04
C ARG A 24 -10.07 35.33 -33.31
N ARG A 25 -8.79 35.01 -33.14
CA ARG A 25 -7.68 35.53 -33.95
C ARG A 25 -6.46 34.63 -33.87
N ALA A 26 -5.86 34.42 -35.03
CA ALA A 26 -4.79 33.48 -35.33
C ALA A 26 -3.39 34.08 -35.11
N ALA A 27 -2.38 33.23 -34.90
CA ALA A 27 -1.09 33.30 -35.60
C ALA A 27 -0.24 32.02 -35.38
N PRO A 28 0.70 31.68 -36.30
CA PRO A 28 1.30 30.34 -36.42
C PRO A 28 2.77 30.24 -35.96
N GLY A 29 3.24 29.01 -35.74
CA GLY A 29 4.65 28.64 -35.45
C GLY A 29 4.73 27.76 -34.19
N LEU A 30 5.52 26.70 -34.06
CA LEU A 30 6.70 26.23 -34.78
C LEU A 30 6.72 24.69 -34.76
N ARG A 31 7.08 24.15 -35.92
CA ARG A 31 7.71 22.85 -36.23
C ARG A 31 8.03 21.87 -35.09
N ASP A 32 7.55 20.67 -35.34
CA ASP A 32 7.98 19.36 -34.84
C ASP A 32 9.48 19.26 -34.52
N LEU A 33 9.78 18.91 -33.26
CA LEU A 33 11.02 18.23 -32.89
C LEU A 33 10.67 17.01 -32.05
N HIS A 34 10.45 15.89 -32.76
CA HIS A 34 10.32 14.55 -32.22
C HIS A 34 11.69 14.11 -31.67
N ARG A 35 11.88 14.14 -30.35
CA ARG A 35 12.96 13.41 -29.69
C ARG A 35 12.36 12.38 -28.75
N GLN A 36 12.08 11.18 -29.29
CA GLN A 36 11.87 10.00 -28.48
C GLN A 36 13.18 9.63 -27.78
N ALA A 37 13.29 10.00 -26.50
CA ALA A 37 14.14 9.27 -25.58
C ALA A 37 13.24 8.20 -24.94
N LEU A 38 13.45 6.94 -25.32
CA LEU A 38 12.96 5.80 -24.54
C LEU A 38 13.63 5.86 -23.16
N MET A 39 12.98 6.51 -22.19
CA MET A 39 13.29 6.31 -20.80
C MET A 39 12.70 4.97 -20.39
N LYS A 40 13.56 3.96 -20.26
CA LYS A 40 13.21 2.73 -19.55
C LYS A 40 12.73 3.13 -18.14
N PRO A 41 11.62 2.57 -17.62
CA PRO A 41 11.22 2.84 -16.25
C PRO A 41 12.37 2.43 -15.33
N ALA A 42 12.85 3.37 -14.53
CA ALA A 42 13.87 3.09 -13.52
C ALA A 42 13.25 2.13 -12.51
N GLN A 43 13.72 0.88 -12.51
CA GLN A 43 13.45 -0.06 -11.44
C GLN A 43 14.24 0.44 -10.23
N LEU A 44 13.55 1.10 -9.30
CA LEU A 44 14.12 1.57 -8.04
C LEU A 44 14.09 0.40 -7.05
N ASP A 45 15.27 -0.01 -6.59
CA ASP A 45 15.43 -0.98 -5.51
C ASP A 45 15.10 -0.33 -4.16
N ARG A 46 14.51 -1.08 -3.22
CA ARG A 46 14.10 -0.64 -1.87
C ARG A 46 15.25 0.01 -1.10
N ARG A 47 16.49 -0.38 -1.37
CA ARG A 47 17.70 0.25 -0.83
C ARG A 47 17.88 1.70 -1.28
N GLN A 48 17.47 2.04 -2.51
CA GLN A 48 17.56 3.41 -3.03
C GLN A 48 16.47 4.33 -2.46
N LEU A 49 15.34 3.78 -2.01
CA LEU A 49 14.28 4.55 -1.36
C LEU A 49 14.62 4.93 0.11
N MET A 50 15.49 4.17 0.77
CA MET A 50 15.91 4.40 2.17
C MET A 50 17.11 5.34 2.33
N LEU A 51 17.67 5.88 1.24
CA LEU A 51 18.91 6.68 1.25
C LEU A 51 18.71 8.21 1.14
N ALA A 52 17.48 8.72 1.25
CA ALA A 52 17.21 10.17 1.25
C ALA A 52 17.45 10.88 2.62
N ALA A 53 18.13 10.22 3.56
CA ALA A 53 18.63 10.83 4.78
C ALA A 53 20.04 10.30 5.11
N GLY A 54 21.08 10.87 4.52
CA GLY A 54 22.48 10.59 4.90
C GLY A 54 23.49 10.78 3.75
N LEU A 55 24.52 11.58 4.00
CA LEU A 55 25.53 12.03 3.05
C LEU A 55 26.42 10.92 2.41
N ALA A 56 26.65 11.08 1.11
CA ALA A 56 27.88 10.94 0.31
C ALA A 56 28.95 9.83 0.56
N ALA A 57 29.14 9.03 -0.51
CA ALA A 57 30.40 8.71 -1.23
C ALA A 57 31.04 7.30 -1.15
N VAL A 58 31.43 6.86 -2.36
CA VAL A 58 32.43 5.86 -2.79
C VAL A 58 31.99 4.40 -3.05
N GLY A 59 31.93 4.05 -4.34
CA GLY A 59 32.87 3.08 -4.91
C GLY A 59 32.42 1.64 -5.17
N ALA A 60 32.10 1.37 -6.45
CA ALA A 60 32.32 0.13 -7.20
C ALA A 60 31.92 -1.24 -6.60
N GLY A 61 30.94 -1.85 -7.26
CA GLY A 61 31.00 -3.29 -7.55
C GLY A 61 30.39 -4.22 -6.50
N ALA A 62 29.13 -4.02 -6.13
CA ALA A 62 28.32 -5.11 -5.63
C ALA A 62 27.29 -5.46 -6.71
N GLN A 63 27.46 -6.62 -7.36
CA GLN A 63 26.32 -7.24 -8.01
C GLN A 63 25.31 -7.50 -6.90
N ALA A 64 24.19 -6.78 -6.94
CA ALA A 64 23.04 -7.07 -6.10
C ALA A 64 22.60 -8.48 -6.46
N GLY A 65 22.96 -9.46 -5.62
CA GLY A 65 22.31 -10.75 -5.64
C GLY A 65 20.83 -10.47 -5.44
N ALA A 66 20.04 -10.60 -6.50
CA ALA A 66 18.60 -10.50 -6.40
C ALA A 66 18.16 -11.61 -5.45
N ASN A 67 17.61 -11.22 -4.30
CA ASN A 67 17.05 -12.17 -3.36
C ASN A 67 15.90 -12.88 -4.10
N PRO A 68 15.94 -14.21 -4.29
CA PRO A 68 14.94 -14.92 -5.10
C PRO A 68 13.51 -14.85 -4.50
N GLY A 69 13.35 -14.29 -3.29
CA GLY A 69 12.05 -14.01 -2.67
C GLY A 69 11.51 -12.59 -2.86
N SER A 70 12.31 -11.60 -3.29
CA SER A 70 11.85 -10.20 -3.39
C SER A 70 11.09 -9.97 -4.68
N ARG A 71 9.77 -10.12 -4.66
CA ARG A 71 8.92 -9.87 -5.82
C ARG A 71 8.89 -8.36 -6.12
N ALA A 72 9.33 -7.96 -7.31
CA ALA A 72 9.31 -6.56 -7.73
C ALA A 72 7.87 -6.02 -7.70
N LEU A 73 7.62 -5.00 -6.88
CA LEU A 73 6.32 -4.34 -6.79
C LEU A 73 6.05 -3.54 -8.06
N THR A 74 4.92 -3.80 -8.71
CA THR A 74 4.41 -2.98 -9.81
C THR A 74 3.34 -2.04 -9.27
N LEU A 75 3.58 -0.73 -9.36
CA LEU A 75 2.60 0.27 -8.95
C LEU A 75 1.34 0.23 -9.82
N GLY A 76 0.23 0.70 -9.27
CA GLY A 76 -1.01 0.91 -10.03
C GLY A 76 -0.78 1.96 -11.11
N THR A 77 -1.55 1.89 -12.20
CA THR A 77 -1.48 2.91 -13.25
C THR A 77 -2.19 4.18 -12.78
N PRO A 78 -1.48 5.31 -12.65
CA PRO A 78 -2.10 6.56 -12.23
C PRO A 78 -3.02 7.10 -13.32
N ALA A 79 -4.11 7.73 -12.90
CA ALA A 79 -5.03 8.42 -13.82
C ALA A 79 -4.42 9.70 -14.41
N ASP A 80 -3.51 10.33 -13.68
CA ASP A 80 -2.72 11.47 -14.10
C ASP A 80 -1.24 11.09 -13.95
N PRO A 81 -0.43 11.06 -15.03
CA PRO A 81 0.97 10.67 -14.97
C PRO A 81 1.84 11.58 -14.11
N GLN A 82 1.35 12.76 -13.70
CA GLN A 82 2.05 13.66 -12.78
C GLN A 82 1.62 13.52 -11.31
N LEU A 83 0.64 12.66 -11.01
CA LEU A 83 0.13 12.46 -9.66
C LEU A 83 0.33 11.02 -9.20
N LEU A 84 1.04 10.86 -8.09
CA LEU A 84 1.13 9.61 -7.36
C LEU A 84 0.30 9.70 -6.08
N ARG A 85 -0.64 8.78 -5.91
CA ARG A 85 -1.48 8.63 -4.73
C ARG A 85 -1.08 7.37 -3.97
N ILE A 86 -0.50 7.61 -2.81
CA ILE A 86 -0.21 6.57 -1.83
C ILE A 86 -1.26 6.66 -0.75
N ALA A 87 -1.97 5.57 -0.51
CA ALA A 87 -2.80 5.40 0.67
C ALA A 87 -2.02 4.59 1.71
N PHE A 88 -2.37 4.75 2.98
CA PHE A 88 -1.75 4.00 4.07
C PHE A 88 -2.72 3.83 5.22
N GLY A 89 -2.49 2.83 6.06
CA GLY A 89 -3.30 2.56 7.24
C GLY A 89 -2.78 1.41 8.08
N SER A 90 -3.36 1.28 9.27
CA SER A 90 -3.03 0.29 10.30
C SER A 90 -4.29 -0.12 11.09
N CYS A 91 -4.14 -1.03 12.04
CA CYS A 91 -5.14 -1.44 13.03
C CYS A 91 -6.40 -2.10 12.43
N ALA A 92 -6.24 -2.90 11.38
CA ALA A 92 -7.33 -3.57 10.69
C ALA A 92 -7.67 -4.93 11.31
N LYS A 93 -8.22 -4.92 12.54
CA LYS A 93 -8.52 -6.16 13.29
C LYS A 93 -9.44 -7.11 12.53
N GLN A 94 -8.97 -8.33 12.27
CA GLN A 94 -9.63 -9.34 11.43
C GLN A 94 -10.98 -9.82 11.97
N SER A 95 -11.23 -9.66 13.27
CA SER A 95 -12.52 -10.02 13.90
C SER A 95 -13.58 -8.91 13.83
N LYS A 96 -13.25 -7.73 13.28
CA LYS A 96 -14.17 -6.59 13.17
C LYS A 96 -14.59 -6.37 11.71
N PRO A 97 -15.78 -5.80 11.44
CA PRO A 97 -16.13 -5.33 10.11
C PRO A 97 -15.13 -4.28 9.60
N GLN A 98 -14.70 -4.41 8.34
CA GLN A 98 -13.71 -3.51 7.72
C GLN A 98 -14.28 -2.80 6.47
N PRO A 99 -15.28 -1.91 6.60
CA PRO A 99 -15.86 -1.19 5.46
C PRO A 99 -14.89 -0.20 4.80
N ILE A 100 -13.78 0.12 5.48
CA ILE A 100 -12.79 1.10 5.05
C ILE A 100 -12.16 0.76 3.69
N TRP A 101 -12.02 -0.53 3.35
CA TRP A 101 -11.43 -0.96 2.08
C TRP A 101 -12.18 -0.46 0.86
N ALA A 102 -13.51 -0.30 0.96
CA ALA A 102 -14.31 0.28 -0.12
C ALA A 102 -13.97 1.76 -0.34
N ALA A 103 -13.80 2.53 0.74
CA ALA A 103 -13.45 3.94 0.68
C ALA A 103 -12.01 4.15 0.16
N VAL A 104 -11.05 3.36 0.63
CA VAL A 104 -9.66 3.40 0.15
C VAL A 104 -9.60 3.06 -1.33
N ARG A 105 -10.29 2.02 -1.77
CA ARG A 105 -10.38 1.65 -3.18
C ARG A 105 -10.98 2.78 -4.04
N ALA A 106 -12.02 3.45 -3.56
CA ALA A 106 -12.65 4.56 -4.28
C ALA A 106 -11.70 5.75 -4.50
N ALA A 107 -10.69 5.92 -3.63
CA ALA A 107 -9.65 6.92 -3.81
C ALA A 107 -8.67 6.57 -4.95
N ARG A 108 -8.68 5.33 -5.46
CA ARG A 108 -7.76 4.83 -6.51
C ARG A 108 -6.29 5.14 -6.19
N PRO A 109 -5.73 4.58 -5.11
CA PRO A 109 -4.30 4.68 -4.86
C PRO A 109 -3.52 3.79 -5.84
N GLU A 110 -2.35 4.26 -6.26
CA GLU A 110 -1.40 3.42 -7.01
C GLU A 110 -0.58 2.51 -6.08
N LEU A 111 -0.56 2.82 -4.77
CA LEU A 111 0.09 2.03 -3.73
C LEU A 111 -0.67 2.15 -2.39
N PHE A 112 -0.81 1.04 -1.67
CA PHE A 112 -1.21 1.05 -0.27
C PHE A 112 -0.05 0.61 0.64
N LEU A 113 0.19 1.34 1.73
CA LEU A 113 1.15 0.97 2.75
C LEU A 113 0.43 0.51 4.03
N PHE A 114 0.60 -0.77 4.34
CA PHE A 114 0.24 -1.37 5.62
C PHE A 114 1.31 -0.98 6.65
N LEU A 115 0.92 -0.20 7.65
CA LEU A 115 1.86 0.43 8.58
C LEU A 115 1.99 -0.28 9.93
N GLY A 116 1.45 -1.50 10.05
CA GLY A 116 1.41 -2.23 11.32
C GLY A 116 -0.01 -2.51 11.79
N ASP A 117 -0.15 -3.36 12.81
CA ASP A 117 -1.42 -3.93 13.26
C ASP A 117 -2.30 -4.39 12.09
N ASN A 118 -1.69 -5.04 11.11
CA ASN A 118 -2.37 -5.48 9.90
C ASN A 118 -3.26 -6.69 10.20
N LEU A 119 -2.80 -7.52 11.13
CA LEU A 119 -3.58 -8.53 11.84
C LEU A 119 -3.24 -8.48 13.34
N TYR A 120 -4.13 -9.01 14.16
CA TYR A 120 -3.91 -9.16 15.61
C TYR A 120 -3.56 -10.63 15.88
N ALA A 121 -2.26 -10.90 16.01
CA ALA A 121 -1.63 -12.21 16.09
C ALA A 121 -1.49 -12.73 17.53
N ASP A 122 -2.15 -12.06 18.49
CA ASP A 122 -2.10 -12.39 19.92
C ASP A 122 -2.39 -13.88 20.16
N ALA A 123 -1.39 -14.59 20.67
CA ALA A 123 -1.39 -16.03 20.85
C ALA A 123 -0.29 -16.49 21.82
N ARG A 124 -0.55 -17.53 22.60
CA ARG A 124 0.47 -18.19 23.45
C ARG A 124 0.81 -19.61 23.02
N ASP A 125 0.14 -20.09 21.98
CA ASP A 125 0.37 -21.38 21.34
C ASP A 125 0.26 -21.28 19.82
N ALA A 126 0.87 -22.23 19.12
CA ALA A 126 0.98 -22.20 17.67
C ALA A 126 -0.36 -22.38 16.94
N ASP A 127 -1.33 -23.06 17.54
CA ASP A 127 -2.62 -23.33 16.90
C ASP A 127 -3.50 -22.09 16.93
N THR A 128 -3.52 -21.38 18.07
CA THR A 128 -4.16 -20.06 18.18
C THR A 128 -3.56 -19.08 17.17
N LEU A 129 -2.23 -19.01 17.05
CA LEU A 129 -1.57 -18.13 16.09
C LEU A 129 -1.99 -18.45 14.64
N ARG A 130 -1.97 -19.72 14.23
CA ARG A 130 -2.43 -20.13 12.89
C ARG A 130 -3.90 -19.84 12.68
N GLN A 131 -4.73 -19.95 13.72
CA GLN A 131 -6.13 -19.57 13.65
C GLN A 131 -6.30 -18.06 13.39
N ARG A 132 -5.49 -17.18 14.00
CA ARG A 132 -5.52 -15.73 13.71
C ARG A 132 -5.24 -15.43 12.24
N TYR A 133 -4.25 -16.11 11.66
CA TYR A 133 -4.00 -16.00 10.22
C TYR A 133 -5.14 -16.57 9.36
N ALA A 134 -5.79 -17.65 9.79
CA ALA A 134 -6.98 -18.17 9.11
C ALA A 134 -8.15 -17.18 9.17
N GLU A 135 -8.35 -16.47 10.27
CA GLU A 135 -9.33 -15.39 10.41
C GLU A 135 -9.00 -14.21 9.48
N PHE A 136 -7.73 -13.78 9.45
CA PHE A 136 -7.24 -12.74 8.55
C PHE A 136 -7.51 -13.06 7.07
N ARG A 137 -7.23 -14.30 6.65
CA ARG A 137 -7.49 -14.78 5.27
C ARG A 137 -8.98 -14.85 4.91
N ARG A 138 -9.88 -14.90 5.91
CA ARG A 138 -11.34 -14.91 5.69
C ARG A 138 -11.94 -13.51 5.55
N VAL A 139 -11.17 -12.43 5.76
CA VAL A 139 -11.67 -11.06 5.57
C VAL A 139 -11.79 -10.75 4.07
N GLU A 140 -12.92 -11.11 3.46
CA GLU A 140 -13.13 -11.04 2.01
C GLU A 140 -12.86 -9.65 1.41
N ALA A 141 -13.31 -8.58 2.09
CA ALA A 141 -13.11 -7.22 1.62
C ALA A 141 -11.62 -6.84 1.55
N LEU A 142 -10.82 -7.25 2.55
CA LEU A 142 -9.37 -7.05 2.57
C LEU A 142 -8.70 -7.90 1.49
N GLN A 143 -9.04 -9.18 1.37
CA GLN A 143 -8.42 -10.05 0.38
C GLN A 143 -8.76 -9.61 -1.05
N SER A 144 -9.98 -9.10 -1.29
CA SER A 144 -10.32 -8.46 -2.55
C SER A 144 -9.51 -7.19 -2.80
N PHE A 145 -9.31 -6.35 -1.78
CA PHE A 145 -8.48 -5.16 -1.90
C PHE A 145 -7.02 -5.51 -2.25
N ARG A 146 -6.40 -6.45 -1.53
CA ARG A 146 -5.01 -6.88 -1.75
C ARG A 146 -4.76 -7.46 -3.14
N ARG A 147 -5.76 -8.10 -3.76
CA ARG A 147 -5.64 -8.60 -5.14
C ARG A 147 -5.56 -7.50 -6.20
N ASP A 148 -6.20 -6.36 -5.94
CA ASP A 148 -6.40 -5.33 -6.95
C ASP A 148 -5.51 -4.10 -6.76
N VAL A 149 -5.02 -3.88 -5.53
CA VAL A 149 -4.22 -2.70 -5.17
C VAL A 149 -2.82 -3.16 -4.77
N PRO A 150 -1.77 -2.69 -5.49
CA PRO A 150 -0.39 -2.92 -5.09
C PRO A 150 -0.14 -2.43 -3.67
N HIS A 151 0.55 -3.23 -2.87
CA HIS A 151 0.76 -2.92 -1.47
C HIS A 151 2.10 -3.42 -0.95
N LEU A 152 2.55 -2.79 0.13
CA LEU A 152 3.68 -3.22 0.95
C LEU A 152 3.22 -3.21 2.41
N ALA A 153 3.87 -4.02 3.24
CA ALA A 153 3.61 -4.06 4.67
C ALA A 153 4.89 -3.95 5.48
N ILE A 154 4.75 -3.28 6.62
CA ILE A 154 5.60 -3.45 7.79
C ILE A 154 4.73 -4.00 8.93
N TRP A 155 5.34 -4.71 9.86
CA TRP A 155 4.70 -5.18 11.08
C TRP A 155 4.76 -4.15 12.22
N ASP A 156 3.85 -4.31 13.18
CA ASP A 156 3.94 -3.78 14.54
C ASP A 156 3.84 -4.93 15.57
N ASP A 157 3.78 -4.60 16.86
CA ASP A 157 3.72 -5.58 17.95
C ASP A 157 2.57 -6.59 17.83
N HIS A 158 1.36 -6.16 17.44
CA HIS A 158 0.23 -7.09 17.24
C HIS A 158 0.39 -7.98 16.01
N ASP A 159 1.18 -7.60 15.01
CA ASP A 159 1.51 -8.50 13.90
C ASP A 159 2.55 -9.55 14.35
N PHE A 160 3.40 -9.19 15.31
CA PHE A 160 4.45 -10.03 15.86
C PHE A 160 3.92 -11.00 16.93
N GLY A 161 2.99 -10.61 17.78
CA GLY A 161 2.49 -11.44 18.87
C GLY A 161 1.45 -10.76 19.76
N ASP A 162 1.55 -10.99 21.06
CA ASP A 162 0.77 -10.26 22.06
C ASP A 162 1.22 -8.79 22.15
N ASP A 163 0.33 -7.93 22.62
CA ASP A 163 0.60 -6.52 22.95
C ASP A 163 1.90 -6.34 23.76
N ASP A 164 2.73 -5.37 23.37
CA ASP A 164 3.99 -4.99 24.04
C ASP A 164 5.05 -6.12 24.22
N VAL A 165 5.05 -7.16 23.36
CA VAL A 165 6.08 -8.22 23.40
C VAL A 165 7.22 -8.01 22.39
N GLY A 166 8.39 -8.57 22.71
CA GLY A 166 9.58 -8.49 21.88
C GLY A 166 10.32 -9.83 21.76
N GLY A 167 11.64 -9.79 21.85
CA GLY A 167 12.51 -10.94 21.61
C GLY A 167 12.29 -12.15 22.53
N GLU A 168 11.59 -11.96 23.64
CA GLU A 168 11.17 -12.98 24.61
C GLU A 168 9.89 -13.74 24.20
N TYR A 169 9.15 -13.27 23.19
CA TYR A 169 7.92 -13.90 22.75
C TYR A 169 8.19 -15.35 22.29
N PRO A 170 7.52 -16.36 22.90
CA PRO A 170 7.84 -17.77 22.64
C PRO A 170 7.66 -18.21 21.19
N LEU A 171 6.74 -17.56 20.46
CA LEU A 171 6.40 -17.91 19.09
C LEU A 171 7.04 -16.99 18.03
N LYS A 172 8.01 -16.14 18.41
CA LYS A 172 8.63 -15.14 17.52
C LYS A 172 9.05 -15.68 16.14
N ALA A 173 9.66 -16.86 16.10
CA ALA A 173 10.15 -17.46 14.87
C ALA A 173 8.99 -17.91 13.95
N LEU A 174 7.95 -18.51 14.54
CA LEU A 174 6.75 -18.88 13.81
C LEU A 174 5.98 -17.65 13.35
N SER A 175 5.93 -16.61 14.18
CA SER A 175 5.26 -15.36 13.83
C SER A 175 5.94 -14.65 12.65
N GLN A 176 7.27 -14.46 12.70
CA GLN A 176 8.03 -13.91 11.58
C GLN A 176 7.83 -14.72 10.30
N GLN A 177 7.89 -16.05 10.40
CA GLN A 177 7.65 -16.92 9.24
C GLN A 177 6.25 -16.68 8.65
N LEU A 178 5.21 -16.71 9.47
CA LEU A 178 3.83 -16.53 9.00
C LEU A 178 3.60 -15.14 8.42
N PHE A 179 4.21 -14.10 8.99
CA PHE A 179 4.16 -12.76 8.44
C PHE A 179 4.84 -12.71 7.06
N CYS A 180 6.06 -13.21 6.94
CA CYS A 180 6.78 -13.24 5.67
C CYS A 180 6.01 -14.05 4.61
N ASP A 181 5.49 -15.21 4.96
CA ASP A 181 4.67 -16.05 4.08
C ASP A 181 3.40 -15.32 3.61
N GLU A 182 2.73 -14.59 4.50
CA GLU A 182 1.50 -13.86 4.20
C GLU A 182 1.72 -12.66 3.27
N TRP A 183 2.88 -12.01 3.35
CA TRP A 183 3.24 -10.86 2.52
C TRP A 183 4.16 -11.20 1.33
N GLY A 184 4.60 -12.45 1.22
CA GLY A 184 5.51 -12.91 0.17
C GLY A 184 6.92 -12.32 0.29
N GLU A 185 7.39 -12.09 1.51
CA GLU A 185 8.71 -11.57 1.83
C GLU A 185 9.72 -12.71 2.06
N ALA A 186 11.02 -12.39 2.02
CA ALA A 186 12.04 -13.40 2.31
C ALA A 186 11.97 -13.81 3.80
N PRO A 187 12.25 -15.07 4.16
CA PRO A 187 12.08 -15.57 5.54
C PRO A 187 12.90 -14.84 6.61
N ASP A 188 13.94 -14.11 6.22
CA ASP A 188 14.85 -13.33 7.07
C ASP A 188 14.62 -11.82 7.00
N SER A 189 13.51 -11.37 6.42
CA SER A 189 13.12 -9.95 6.34
C SER A 189 12.77 -9.34 7.70
#